data_AF-A0A2E6NP10-F1
#
_entry.id   AF-A0A2E6NP10-F1
#
_cell.length_a   1.000
_cell.length_b   1.000
_cell.length_c   1.000
_cell.angle_alpha   90.00
_cell.angle_beta   90.00
_cell.angle_gamma   90.00
#
_symmetry.space_group_name_H-M   'P 1'
#
loop_
_entity.id
_entity.type
_entity.pdbx_description
1 polymer ?
#
loop_
_entity_poly.entity_id
_entity_poly.type
_entity_poly.pdbx_seq_one_letter_code
_entity_poly.pdbx_strand_id
1 'polypeptide(L)'
;RQHFPLTPKEIIEALNLRRPIYLDTAKYGHFGRPNLPWEETDKVDALLGRSEIPLQDAVEALGVVSEVVDELAPDQADEDDADSQPE
;
A
#
# COMPACT_ATOMS: atom_id res chain seq x y z
N ARG A 1 10.89 -11.00 -19.48
CA ARG A 1 12.37 -11.09 -19.55
C ARG A 1 13.04 -9.78 -19.99
N GLN A 2 12.42 -8.95 -20.84
CA GLN A 2 13.02 -7.68 -21.28
C GLN A 2 13.21 -6.67 -20.13
N HIS A 3 12.28 -6.62 -19.15
CA HIS A 3 12.30 -5.63 -18.06
C HIS A 3 12.92 -6.12 -16.74
N PHE A 4 13.08 -7.44 -16.58
CA PHE A 4 13.55 -8.05 -15.33
C PHE A 4 14.79 -8.89 -15.62
N PRO A 5 15.96 -8.48 -15.11
CA PRO A 5 17.15 -9.31 -15.18
C PRO A 5 17.03 -10.46 -14.18
N LEU A 6 17.31 -11.68 -14.63
CA LEU A 6 17.05 -12.90 -13.84
C LEU A 6 18.33 -13.64 -13.46
N THR A 7 19.50 -13.06 -13.70
CA THR A 7 20.75 -13.65 -13.19
C THR A 7 20.88 -13.38 -11.69
N PRO A 8 21.50 -14.27 -10.90
CA PRO A 8 21.66 -14.06 -9.46
C PRO A 8 22.33 -12.74 -9.10
N LYS A 9 23.34 -12.34 -9.88
CA LYS A 9 24.05 -11.07 -9.70
C LYS A 9 23.10 -9.88 -9.87
N GLU A 10 22.35 -9.87 -10.96
CA GLU A 10 21.47 -8.74 -11.27
C GLU A 10 20.26 -8.68 -10.34
N ILE A 11 19.74 -9.81 -9.83
CA ILE A 11 18.69 -9.81 -8.80
C ILE A 11 19.20 -9.14 -7.52
N ILE A 12 20.42 -9.47 -7.10
CA ILE A 12 21.06 -8.85 -5.93
C ILE A 12 21.21 -7.34 -6.11
N GLU A 13 21.60 -6.90 -7.31
CA GLU A 13 21.78 -5.49 -7.65
C GLU A 13 20.44 -4.75 -7.74
N ALA A 14 19.45 -5.31 -8.46
CA ALA A 14 18.14 -4.70 -8.67
C ALA A 14 17.36 -4.52 -7.36
N LEU A 15 17.42 -5.50 -6.46
CA LEU A 15 16.71 -5.45 -5.17
C LEU A 15 17.59 -4.91 -4.02
N ASN A 16 18.84 -4.56 -4.32
CA ASN A 16 19.84 -4.13 -3.33
C ASN A 16 19.87 -5.05 -2.09
N LEU A 17 20.16 -6.34 -2.30
CA LEU A 17 20.02 -7.37 -1.26
C LEU A 17 21.19 -7.45 -0.27
N ARG A 18 22.32 -6.82 -0.55
CA ARG A 18 23.53 -6.87 0.31
C ARG A 18 23.45 -5.89 1.49
N ARG A 19 22.39 -6.00 2.29
CA ARG A 19 22.12 -5.18 3.48
C ARG A 19 21.38 -5.97 4.56
N PRO A 20 21.44 -5.57 5.84
CA PRO A 20 20.83 -6.30 6.94
C PRO A 20 19.30 -6.08 7.01
N ILE A 21 18.55 -6.64 6.06
CA ILE A 21 17.08 -6.48 5.95
C ILE A 21 16.28 -7.73 6.32
N TYR A 22 16.96 -8.85 6.55
CA TYR A 22 16.31 -10.15 6.67
C TYR A 22 15.67 -10.39 8.03
N LEU A 23 16.10 -9.69 9.09
CA LEU A 23 15.56 -9.84 10.44
C LEU A 23 14.06 -9.53 10.47
N ASP A 24 13.62 -8.49 9.76
CA ASP A 24 12.22 -8.09 9.72
C ASP A 24 11.35 -9.14 9.05
N THR A 25 11.91 -9.93 8.12
CA THR A 25 11.20 -10.98 7.38
C THR A 25 11.12 -12.31 8.14
N ALA A 26 11.86 -12.47 9.25
CA ALA A 26 11.87 -13.69 10.04
C ALA A 26 10.55 -13.94 10.82
N LYS A 27 9.66 -12.95 10.85
CA LYS A 27 8.36 -13.01 11.50
C LYS A 27 7.28 -12.44 10.57
N TYR A 28 6.08 -12.99 10.67
CA TYR A 28 4.89 -12.51 9.94
C TYR A 28 5.03 -12.56 8.40
N GLY A 29 5.90 -13.43 7.88
CA GLY A 29 6.04 -13.70 6.45
C GLY A 29 6.99 -12.75 5.70
N HIS A 30 7.34 -13.17 4.49
CA HIS A 30 8.29 -12.47 3.61
C HIS A 30 7.62 -11.49 2.63
N PHE A 31 6.29 -11.58 2.46
CA PHE A 31 5.53 -10.85 1.44
C PHE A 31 4.36 -10.07 2.03
N GLY A 32 3.82 -9.12 1.28
CA GLY A 32 2.65 -8.32 1.64
C GLY A 32 2.92 -7.30 2.75
N ARG A 33 4.18 -6.85 2.86
CA ARG A 33 4.61 -5.91 3.89
C ARG A 33 5.40 -4.75 3.26
N PRO A 34 5.19 -3.51 3.70
CA PRO A 34 5.91 -2.37 3.16
C PRO A 34 7.40 -2.41 3.51
N ASN A 35 8.22 -1.64 2.79
CA ASN A 35 9.67 -1.46 3.00
C ASN A 35 10.57 -2.66 2.64
N LEU A 36 10.04 -3.66 1.93
CA LEU A 36 10.83 -4.73 1.35
C LEU A 36 11.07 -4.44 -0.13
N PRO A 37 12.31 -4.59 -0.65
CA PRO A 37 12.63 -4.16 -2.01
C PRO A 37 11.88 -4.93 -3.10
N TRP A 38 11.41 -6.15 -2.80
CA TRP A 38 10.62 -6.96 -3.74
C TRP A 38 9.11 -6.67 -3.69
N GLU A 39 8.67 -5.82 -2.76
CA GLU A 39 7.27 -5.37 -2.67
C GLU A 39 7.06 -4.05 -3.43
N GLU A 40 8.15 -3.40 -3.88
CA GLU A 40 8.08 -2.18 -4.69
C GLU A 40 7.53 -2.48 -6.09
N THR A 41 6.61 -1.62 -6.56
CA THR A 41 5.93 -1.76 -7.86
C THR A 41 6.49 -0.80 -8.93
N ASP A 42 7.79 -0.55 -8.90
CA ASP A 42 8.49 0.42 -9.75
C ASP A 42 8.51 0.06 -11.26
N LYS A 43 8.17 -1.18 -11.62
CA LYS A 43 8.13 -1.65 -13.02
C LYS A 43 6.76 -1.55 -13.68
N VAL A 44 5.73 -1.05 -12.99
CA VAL A 44 4.38 -1.00 -13.57
C VAL A 44 4.36 -0.21 -14.88
N ASP A 45 4.96 0.97 -14.93
CA ASP A 45 5.05 1.77 -16.17
C ASP A 45 5.77 1.04 -17.30
N ALA A 46 6.90 0.39 -16.97
CA ALA A 46 7.67 -0.36 -17.96
C ALA A 46 6.88 -1.54 -18.54
N LEU A 47 5.98 -2.13 -17.75
CA LEU A 47 5.10 -3.22 -18.17
C LEU A 47 3.86 -2.73 -18.92
N LEU A 48 3.35 -1.55 -18.55
CA LEU A 48 2.24 -0.87 -19.22
C LEU A 48 2.65 -0.23 -20.55
N GLY A 49 3.92 -0.33 -20.97
CA GLY A 49 4.50 0.20 -22.22
C GLY A 49 3.85 -0.24 -23.55
N ARG A 50 2.57 -0.62 -23.55
CA ARG A 50 1.71 -0.81 -24.72
C ARG A 50 0.27 -0.29 -24.55
N SER A 51 -0.11 0.25 -23.40
CA SER A 51 -1.38 0.95 -23.21
C SER A 51 -1.11 2.45 -23.23
N GLU A 52 -1.68 3.18 -24.19
CA GLU A 52 -1.57 4.64 -24.34
C GLU A 52 -2.25 5.44 -23.20
N ILE A 53 -2.50 4.80 -22.07
CA ILE A 53 -3.27 5.32 -20.95
C ILE A 53 -2.29 5.54 -19.78
N PRO A 54 -2.12 6.78 -19.30
CA PRO A 54 -1.39 7.09 -18.07
C PRO A 54 -1.87 6.23 -16.89
N LEU A 55 -0.96 5.92 -15.96
CA LEU A 55 -1.25 5.07 -14.80
C LEU A 55 -2.45 5.54 -13.97
N GLN A 56 -2.58 6.85 -13.78
CA GLN A 56 -3.68 7.48 -13.06
C GLN A 56 -5.03 7.16 -13.73
N ASP A 57 -5.07 7.29 -15.05
CA ASP A 57 -6.26 7.09 -15.87
C ASP A 57 -6.64 5.60 -15.94
N ALA A 58 -5.66 4.68 -15.87
CA ALA A 58 -5.90 3.25 -15.80
C ALA A 58 -6.50 2.81 -14.46
N VAL A 59 -6.05 3.40 -13.34
CA VAL A 59 -6.59 3.12 -12.00
C VAL A 59 -8.04 3.62 -11.88
N GLU A 60 -8.35 4.79 -12.44
CA GLU A 60 -9.72 5.30 -12.53
C GLU A 60 -10.60 4.45 -13.45
N ALA A 61 -10.11 4.08 -14.64
CA ALA A 61 -10.86 3.26 -15.60
C ALA A 61 -11.19 1.85 -15.07
N LEU A 62 -10.36 1.31 -14.18
CA LEU A 62 -10.57 0.01 -13.54
C LEU A 62 -11.42 0.09 -12.25
N GLY A 63 -11.82 1.30 -11.82
CA GLY A 63 -12.69 1.49 -10.66
C GLY A 63 -12.09 1.00 -9.33
N VAL A 64 -10.76 0.99 -9.20
CA VAL A 64 -10.05 0.49 -7.99
C VAL A 64 -9.86 1.60 -6.94
N VAL A 65 -10.80 2.52 -6.83
CA VAL A 65 -10.87 3.43 -5.68
C VAL A 65 -11.61 2.66 -4.58
N SER A 66 -10.88 2.20 -3.57
CA SER A 66 -11.47 1.67 -2.35
C SER A 66 -12.13 2.82 -1.59
N GLU A 67 -13.34 3.22 -1.99
CA GLU A 67 -14.26 3.96 -1.13
C GLU A 67 -14.71 3.02 0.00
N VAL A 68 -13.88 2.95 1.05
CA VAL A 68 -14.32 2.60 2.40
C VAL A 68 -14.00 3.80 3.28
N VAL A 69 -14.72 4.88 3.02
CA VAL A 69 -14.91 5.96 3.99
C VAL A 69 -16.42 6.03 4.20
N ASP A 70 -16.93 5.15 5.05
CA ASP A 70 -18.22 5.35 5.69
C ASP A 70 -17.94 5.68 7.16
N GLU A 71 -17.73 6.98 7.37
CA GLU A 71 -18.43 7.79 8.37
C GLU A 71 -18.80 7.06 9.69
N LEU A 72 -17.85 6.98 10.63
CA LEU A 72 -18.22 6.98 12.05
C LEU A 72 -18.58 8.41 12.41
N ALA A 73 -19.88 8.72 12.35
CA ALA A 73 -20.43 9.94 12.91
C ALA A 73 -19.94 10.13 14.37
N PRO A 74 -19.61 11.36 14.79
CA PRO A 74 -19.33 11.62 16.20
C PRO A 74 -20.60 11.35 17.01
N ASP A 75 -20.49 10.34 17.87
CA ASP A 75 -21.38 10.02 18.98
C ASP A 75 -21.90 11.33 19.59
N GLN A 76 -23.19 11.60 19.39
CA GLN A 76 -23.84 12.77 19.96
C GLN A 76 -23.75 12.57 21.48
N ALA A 77 -22.92 13.38 22.13
CA ALA A 77 -22.94 13.48 23.57
C ALA A 77 -24.37 13.77 24.00
N ASP A 78 -24.92 12.91 24.84
CA ASP A 78 -26.21 13.08 25.49
C ASP A 78 -26.22 14.44 26.21
N GLU A 79 -26.78 15.46 25.56
CA GLU A 79 -27.31 16.66 26.19
C GLU A 79 -28.74 16.36 26.62
N ASP A 80 -28.91 15.77 27.80
CA ASP A 80 -30.13 15.75 28.64
C ASP A 80 -29.69 15.05 29.95
N ASP A 81 -29.76 15.62 31.16
CA ASP A 81 -30.82 16.41 31.74
C ASP A 81 -30.26 17.49 32.67
N ALA A 82 -30.78 18.71 32.47
CA ALA A 82 -30.88 19.69 33.52
C ALA A 82 -32.09 19.34 34.42
N ASP A 83 -31.82 18.90 35.65
CA ASP A 83 -32.76 19.04 36.77
C ASP A 83 -31.88 19.49 37.96
N SER A 84 -31.85 20.77 38.34
CA SER A 84 -32.79 21.36 39.31
C SER A 84 -33.12 20.32 40.40
N GLN A 85 -32.78 20.43 41.68
CA GLN A 85 -32.70 21.58 42.57
C GLN A 85 -32.17 21.09 43.95
N PRO A 86 -32.11 21.93 45.02
CA PRO A 86 -31.07 21.90 46.06
C PRO A 86 -31.51 21.19 47.37
N GLU A 87 -30.54 20.90 48.24
CA GLU A 87 -30.46 21.26 49.68
C GLU A 87 -29.03 21.01 50.21
#